data_AF-A0A1M4M5M0-F1
#
_entry.id   AF-A0A1M4M5M0-F1
#
_cell.length_a   1.000
_cell.length_b   1.000
_cell.length_c   1.000
_cell.angle_alpha   90.00
_cell.angle_beta   90.00
_cell.angle_gamma   90.00
#
_symmetry.space_group_name_H-M   'P 1'
#
loop_
_entity.id
_entity.type
_entity.pdbx_description
1 polymer ?
#
loop_
_entity_poly.entity_id
_entity_poly.type
_entity_poly.pdbx_seq_one_letter_code
_entity_poly.pdbx_strand_id
1 'polypeptide(L)'
;MLTLKEVSKILGVGTKTVTEWADKGRIEFISVNGEYYFTRDSIDSFISETGIQLIKPMGTDLESLNAIMKHLENEGVEEIMNTYYEEKNVLTPEEIENIVKEEQKK
;
A
#
# COMPACT_ATOMS: atom_id res chain seq x y z
N MET A 1 -7.70 -15.34 -21.06
CA MET A 1 -7.04 -15.87 -19.85
C MET A 1 -5.94 -14.90 -19.47
N LEU A 2 -5.92 -14.47 -18.22
CA LEU A 2 -4.94 -13.56 -17.63
C LEU A 2 -3.88 -14.39 -16.90
N THR A 3 -2.62 -14.03 -17.06
CA THR A 3 -1.51 -14.61 -16.31
C THR A 3 -1.47 -14.06 -14.88
N LEU A 4 -0.78 -14.77 -13.99
CA LEU A 4 -0.49 -14.30 -12.62
C LEU A 4 0.10 -12.87 -12.59
N LYS A 5 0.97 -12.53 -13.55
CA LYS A 5 1.60 -11.20 -13.65
C LYS A 5 0.61 -10.12 -14.07
N GLU A 6 -0.34 -10.44 -14.95
CA GLU A 6 -1.38 -9.50 -15.37
C GLU A 6 -2.38 -9.25 -14.23
N VAL A 7 -2.79 -10.31 -13.52
CA VAL A 7 -3.68 -10.18 -12.36
C VAL A 7 -3.02 -9.38 -11.24
N SER A 8 -1.73 -9.62 -10.97
CA SER A 8 -0.94 -8.82 -10.03
C SER A 8 -0.97 -7.32 -10.36
N LYS A 9 -0.86 -6.96 -11.64
CA LYS A 9 -0.97 -5.56 -12.09
C LYS A 9 -2.37 -4.99 -11.95
N ILE A 10 -3.40 -5.79 -12.24
CA ILE A 10 -4.81 -5.37 -12.15
C ILE A 10 -5.19 -5.11 -10.68
N LEU A 11 -4.78 -6.01 -9.79
CA LEU A 11 -5.11 -5.96 -8.36
C LEU A 11 -4.14 -5.09 -7.54
N GLY A 12 -3.04 -4.62 -8.13
CA GLY A 12 -2.07 -3.77 -7.45
C GLY A 12 -1.28 -4.47 -6.34
N VAL A 13 -1.16 -5.80 -6.38
CA VAL A 13 -0.49 -6.61 -5.35
C VAL A 13 0.63 -7.46 -5.94
N GLY A 14 1.53 -7.96 -5.11
CA GLY A 14 2.59 -8.89 -5.54
C GLY A 14 2.02 -10.22 -6.06
N THR A 15 2.73 -10.85 -7.01
CA THR A 15 2.33 -12.16 -7.57
C THR A 15 2.19 -13.23 -6.50
N LYS A 16 3.04 -13.23 -5.46
CA LYS A 16 2.95 -14.13 -4.31
C LYS A 16 1.59 -14.03 -3.61
N THR A 17 1.08 -12.81 -3.43
CA THR A 17 -0.22 -12.56 -2.80
C THR A 17 -1.36 -13.11 -3.66
N VAL A 18 -1.29 -12.92 -4.98
CA VAL A 18 -2.27 -13.52 -5.91
C VAL A 18 -2.24 -15.05 -5.85
N THR A 19 -1.04 -15.65 -5.81
CA THR A 19 -0.90 -17.11 -5.65
C THR A 19 -1.50 -17.58 -4.34
N GLU A 20 -1.19 -16.93 -3.21
CA GLU A 20 -1.78 -17.30 -1.91
C GLU A 20 -3.30 -17.18 -1.89
N TRP A 21 -3.89 -16.20 -2.58
CA TRP A 21 -5.34 -16.08 -2.70
C TRP A 21 -5.94 -17.18 -3.58
N ALA A 22 -5.28 -17.53 -4.68
CA ALA A 22 -5.67 -18.65 -5.53
C ALA A 22 -5.60 -19.99 -4.77
N ASP A 23 -4.50 -20.25 -4.07
CA ASP A 23 -4.29 -21.48 -3.27
C ASP A 23 -5.29 -21.61 -2.13
N LYS A 24 -5.72 -20.49 -1.54
CA LYS A 24 -6.75 -20.43 -0.51
C LYS A 24 -8.17 -20.46 -1.08
N GLY A 25 -8.35 -20.62 -2.39
CA GLY A 25 -9.65 -20.68 -3.05
C GLY A 25 -10.42 -19.36 -3.06
N ARG A 26 -9.74 -18.22 -2.87
CA ARG A 26 -10.37 -16.88 -2.88
C ARG A 26 -10.53 -16.32 -4.29
N ILE A 27 -9.69 -16.78 -5.22
CA ILE A 27 -9.76 -16.39 -6.64
C ILE A 27 -9.76 -17.67 -7.45
N GLU A 28 -10.79 -17.85 -8.28
CA GLU A 28 -10.80 -18.98 -9.20
C GLU A 28 -9.71 -18.86 -10.26
N PHE A 29 -9.00 -19.97 -10.47
CA PHE A 29 -7.91 -20.08 -11.43
C PHE A 29 -7.94 -21.43 -12.14
N ILE A 30 -7.25 -21.49 -13.27
CA ILE A 30 -6.99 -22.70 -14.03
C ILE A 30 -5.47 -22.88 -14.05
N SER A 31 -5.01 -24.08 -13.67
CA SER A 31 -3.59 -24.45 -13.77
C SER A 31 -3.33 -25.15 -15.10
N VAL A 32 -2.39 -24.63 -15.88
CA VAL A 32 -1.92 -25.25 -17.13
C VAL A 32 -0.41 -25.37 -17.05
N ASN A 33 0.11 -26.59 -17.09
CA ASN A 33 1.56 -26.87 -16.98
C ASN A 33 2.23 -26.24 -15.75
N GLY A 34 1.51 -26.11 -14.63
CA GLY A 34 2.02 -25.51 -13.40
C GLY A 34 1.95 -23.97 -13.34
N GLU A 35 1.43 -23.33 -14.39
CA GLU A 35 1.18 -21.89 -14.42
C GLU A 35 -0.29 -21.56 -14.12
N TYR A 36 -0.50 -20.44 -13.44
CA TYR A 36 -1.83 -19.97 -13.01
C TYR A 36 -2.41 -19.03 -14.07
N TYR A 37 -3.63 -19.35 -14.50
CA TYR A 37 -4.42 -18.55 -15.42
C TYR A 37 -5.77 -18.19 -14.82
N PHE A 38 -6.19 -16.96 -15.02
CA PHE A 38 -7.41 -16.40 -14.43
C PHE A 38 -8.34 -15.91 -15.54
N THR A 39 -9.65 -16.08 -15.36
CA THR A 39 -10.63 -15.47 -16.27
C THR A 39 -10.84 -14.02 -15.87
N ARG A 40 -11.32 -13.17 -16.77
CA ARG A 40 -11.66 -11.79 -16.41
C ARG A 40 -12.79 -11.78 -15.38
N ASP A 41 -13.79 -12.63 -15.59
CA ASP A 41 -14.96 -12.76 -14.72
C ASP A 41 -14.60 -13.19 -13.28
N SER A 42 -13.62 -14.08 -13.10
CA SER A 42 -13.18 -14.47 -11.74
C SER A 42 -12.51 -13.32 -11.01
N ILE A 43 -11.73 -12.51 -11.71
CA ILE A 43 -11.10 -11.31 -11.15
C ILE A 43 -12.14 -10.23 -10.83
N ASP A 44 -13.10 -9.99 -11.72
CA ASP A 44 -14.15 -9.00 -11.49
C ASP A 44 -15.08 -9.42 -10.32
N SER A 45 -15.40 -10.71 -10.21
CA SER A 45 -16.15 -11.27 -9.08
C SER A 45 -15.40 -11.08 -7.77
N PHE A 46 -14.11 -11.41 -7.75
CA PHE A 46 -13.26 -11.21 -6.58
C PHE A 46 -13.20 -9.73 -6.15
N ILE A 47 -13.07 -8.80 -7.10
CA ILE A 47 -13.08 -7.34 -6.82
C ILE A 47 -14.43 -6.93 -6.21
N SER A 48 -15.53 -7.42 -6.78
CA SER A 48 -16.88 -7.10 -6.30
C SER A 48 -17.15 -7.63 -4.89
N GLU A 49 -16.69 -8.85 -4.58
CA GLU A 49 -16.94 -9.50 -3.28
C GLU A 49 -16.09 -8.92 -2.16
N THR A 50 -14.83 -8.60 -2.45
CA THR A 50 -13.87 -8.14 -1.43
C THR A 50 -13.86 -6.63 -1.26
N GLY A 51 -14.42 -5.87 -2.21
CA GLY A 51 -14.30 -4.40 -2.25
C GLY A 51 -12.85 -3.92 -2.44
N ILE A 52 -11.92 -4.82 -2.81
CA ILE A 52 -10.52 -4.49 -3.07
C ILE A 52 -10.47 -3.68 -4.38
N GLN A 53 -10.58 -2.36 -4.24
CA GLN A 53 -10.06 -1.40 -5.21
C GLN A 53 -8.74 -0.87 -4.67
N LEU A 54 -7.69 -1.67 -4.79
CA LEU A 54 -6.35 -1.16 -4.52
C LEU A 54 -5.94 -0.34 -5.73
N ILE A 55 -6.16 0.97 -5.58
CA ILE A 55 -5.53 2.03 -6.38
C ILE A 55 -4.15 1.54 -6.78
N LYS A 56 -3.95 1.44 -8.10
CA LYS A 56 -2.67 1.13 -8.75
C LYS A 56 -1.57 1.75 -7.90
N PRO A 57 -0.57 1.00 -7.39
CA PRO A 57 0.60 1.64 -6.82
C PRO A 57 1.22 2.45 -7.96
N MET A 58 0.88 3.75 -8.03
CA MET A 58 1.80 4.78 -8.48
C MET A 58 3.07 4.48 -7.70
N GLY A 59 4.17 4.36 -8.43
CA GLY A 59 5.33 3.57 -8.03
C GLY A 59 5.75 3.83 -6.58
N THR A 60 6.46 2.86 -5.99
CA THR A 60 7.19 3.08 -4.75
C THR A 60 8.33 4.10 -4.92
N ASP A 61 8.26 4.99 -5.91
CA ASP A 61 9.11 6.15 -5.99
C ASP A 61 8.64 7.17 -4.95
N LEU A 62 9.64 7.79 -4.30
CA LEU A 62 9.42 8.77 -3.24
C LEU A 62 8.49 9.91 -3.70
N GLU A 63 8.48 10.23 -5.00
CA GLU A 63 7.66 11.32 -5.55
C GLU A 63 6.17 11.00 -5.48
N SER A 64 5.76 9.78 -5.81
CA SER A 64 4.38 9.32 -5.70
C SER A 64 3.90 9.28 -4.25
N LEU A 65 4.76 8.86 -3.32
CA LEU A 65 4.47 8.91 -1.88
C LEU A 65 4.37 10.35 -1.35
N ASN A 66 5.26 11.23 -1.79
CA ASN A 66 5.24 12.65 -1.43
C ASN A 66 4.00 13.36 -1.99
N ALA A 67 3.55 13.00 -3.20
CA ALA A 67 2.32 13.53 -3.77
C ALA A 67 1.08 13.12 -2.97
N ILE A 68 1.05 11.89 -2.45
CA ILE A 68 -0.01 11.41 -1.55
C ILE A 68 0.06 12.13 -0.21
N MET A 69 1.25 12.23 0.42
CA MET A 69 1.43 12.97 1.67
C MET A 69 0.97 14.43 1.52
N LYS A 70 1.38 15.10 0.44
CA LYS A 70 0.93 16.47 0.12
C LYS A 70 -0.58 16.60 -0.08
N HIS A 71 -1.24 15.54 -0.53
CA HIS A 71 -2.70 15.53 -0.67
C HIS A 71 -3.40 15.28 0.67
N LEU A 72 -2.79 14.48 1.55
CA LEU A 72 -3.30 14.15 2.88
C LEU A 72 -2.96 15.22 3.94
N GLU A 73 -1.96 16.06 3.69
CA GLU A 73 -1.56 17.22 4.50
C GLU A 73 -2.68 18.26 4.71
N ASN A 74 -3.82 18.14 4.05
CA ASN A 74 -4.84 19.19 4.06
C ASN A 74 -5.95 19.09 5.11
N GLU A 75 -5.96 18.14 6.07
CA GLU A 75 -6.83 18.32 7.26
C GLU A 75 -6.65 17.32 8.43
N GLY A 76 -5.98 16.16 8.25
CA GLY A 76 -5.98 15.13 9.30
C GLY A 76 -4.63 14.49 9.66
N VAL A 77 -3.57 14.69 8.87
CA VAL A 77 -2.27 14.04 9.11
C VAL A 77 -1.55 14.65 10.30
N GLU A 78 -1.63 15.97 10.47
CA GLU A 78 -1.00 16.67 11.59
C GLU A 78 -1.54 16.19 12.94
N GLU A 79 -2.87 16.00 13.04
CA GLU A 79 -3.52 15.49 14.26
C GLU A 79 -3.09 14.04 14.59
N ILE A 80 -2.99 13.18 13.57
CA ILE A 80 -2.52 11.80 13.74
C ILE A 80 -1.06 11.77 14.20
N MET A 81 -0.21 12.60 13.61
CA MET A 81 1.21 12.67 13.97
C MET A 81 1.40 13.21 15.39
N ASN A 82 0.66 14.24 15.77
CA ASN A 82 0.69 14.78 17.14
C ASN A 82 0.26 13.72 18.16
N THR A 83 -0.82 12.99 17.88
CA THR A 83 -1.28 11.88 18.73
C THR A 83 -0.18 10.80 18.87
N TYR A 84 0.52 10.47 17.78
CA TYR A 84 1.61 9.49 17.82
C TYR A 84 2.80 9.97 18.68
N TYR A 85 3.22 11.22 18.54
CA TYR A 85 4.32 11.78 19.34
C TYR A 85 3.98 11.78 20.83
N GLU A 86 2.75 12.16 21.19
CA GLU A 86 2.25 12.11 22.56
C GLU A 86 2.18 10.68 23.11
N GLU A 87 1.52 9.75 22.40
CA GLU A 87 1.34 8.37 22.87
C GLU A 87 2.66 7.61 23.02
N LYS A 88 3.61 7.86 22.12
CA LYS A 88 4.92 7.19 22.14
C LYS A 88 5.96 7.95 22.95
N ASN A 89 5.64 9.14 23.45
CA ASN A 89 6.56 10.02 24.15
C ASN A 89 7.86 10.23 23.34
N VAL A 90 7.69 10.48 22.04
CA VAL A 90 8.78 10.71 21.08
C VAL A 90 8.79 12.17 20.72
N LEU A 91 9.99 12.76 20.64
CA LEU A 91 10.17 14.16 20.27
C LEU A 91 9.65 14.44 18.87
N THR A 92 8.96 15.57 18.74
CA THR A 92 8.55 16.15 17.47
C THR A 92 9.76 16.63 16.66
N PRO A 93 9.65 16.78 15.33
CA PRO A 93 10.73 17.32 14.51
C PRO A 93 11.21 18.70 14.97
N GLU A 94 10.31 19.55 15.45
CA GLU A 94 10.63 20.89 15.96
C GLU A 94 11.44 20.84 17.26
N GLU A 95 11.08 19.94 18.19
CA GLU A 95 11.84 19.72 19.43
C GLU A 95 13.25 19.20 19.14
N ILE A 96 13.40 18.28 18.19
CA ILE A 96 14.71 17.79 17.75
C ILE A 96 15.53 18.94 17.16
N GLU A 97 14.93 19.75 16.28
CA GLU A 97 15.62 20.88 15.66
C GLU A 97 16.09 21.90 16.71
N ASN A 98 15.29 22.17 17.73
CA ASN A 98 15.65 23.06 18.84
C ASN A 98 16.82 22.51 19.66
N ILE A 99 16.80 21.22 20.00
CA ILE A 99 17.92 20.56 20.72
C ILE A 99 19.22 20.67 19.91
N VAL A 100 19.18 20.38 18.61
CA VAL A 100 20.36 20.45 17.74
C VAL A 100 20.89 21.88 17.63
N LYS A 101 20.00 22.89 17.52
CA LYS A 101 20.40 24.31 17.49
C LYS A 101 21.01 24.77 18.81
N GLU A 102 20.56 24.25 19.95
CA GLU A 102 21.13 24.57 21.25
C GLU A 102 22.50 23.92 21.46
N GLU A 103 22.71 22.69 20.99
CA GLU A 103 24.03 22.03 21.05
C GLU A 103 25.08 22.72 20.16
N GLN A 104 24.68 23.29 19.02
CA GLN A 104 25.58 24.03 18.13
C GLN A 104 25.96 25.43 18.65
N LYS A 105 25.29 25.92 19.70
CA LYS A 105 25.57 27.23 20.33
C LYS A 105 26.44 27.13 21.59
N LYS A 106 26.78 25.91 22.04
CA LYS A 106 27.73 25.63 23.14
C LYS A 106 29.14 25.43 22.61
#